data_AF-A0A0D3KQ31-F1
#
_entry.id   AF-A0A0D3KQ31-F1
#
_cell.length_a   1.000
_cell.length_b   1.000
_cell.length_c   1.000
_cell.angle_alpha   90.00
_cell.angle_beta   90.00
_cell.angle_gamma   90.00
#
_symmetry.space_group_name_H-M   'P 1'
#
loop_
_entity.id
_entity.type
_entity.pdbx_description
1 polymer ?
#
loop_
_entity_poly.entity_id
_entity_poly.type
_entity_poly.pdbx_seq_one_letter_code
_entity_poly.pdbx_strand_id
1 'polypeptide(L)'
;MLSLILPVIAFALSPATQRVGRREFAHLLCRAGVASAVGSLPPAFASARTQAPLLAIRSAWDSGEGACALRPLVEAAAASPDARAAAAAASGSTAGWAGLWVARIEHFEKVRFAGLRVRPHYDLTADGNIVSHVHVALGPVKGWLSASGRMAPASSSSVKLVFDDFWVGGDSPSPRAAPQEDSASLVDAATRAIGRASFFEGLADFPVDYADLEDGLVAFRFTPLNSCIVAERQPAGSTPQRCV
;
A
#
# COMPACT_ATOMS: atom_id res chain seq x y z
N MET A 1 -2.23 -26.17 -15.08
CA MET A 1 -1.88 -25.19 -14.02
C MET A 1 -1.71 -23.76 -14.54
N LEU A 2 -1.01 -23.52 -15.67
CA LEU A 2 -0.83 -22.17 -16.25
C LEU A 2 -2.13 -21.44 -16.64
N SER A 3 -3.18 -22.17 -17.04
CA SER A 3 -4.46 -21.56 -17.48
C SER A 3 -5.29 -20.91 -16.37
N LEU A 4 -4.92 -21.09 -15.08
CA LEU A 4 -5.65 -20.55 -13.93
C LEU A 4 -4.93 -19.39 -13.23
N ILE A 5 -3.63 -19.20 -13.46
CA ILE A 5 -2.82 -18.15 -12.82
C ILE A 5 -2.96 -16.81 -13.56
N LEU A 6 -2.99 -16.86 -14.90
CA LEU A 6 -3.21 -15.70 -15.77
C LEU A 6 -4.50 -14.92 -15.47
N PRO A 7 -5.67 -15.55 -15.27
CA PRO A 7 -6.88 -14.81 -14.90
C PRO A 7 -6.84 -14.24 -13.48
N VAL A 8 -6.02 -14.76 -12.55
CA VAL A 8 -5.85 -14.19 -11.20
C VAL A 8 -4.91 -12.98 -11.24
N ILE A 9 -3.84 -13.04 -12.03
CA ILE A 9 -2.98 -11.88 -12.32
C ILE A 9 -3.79 -10.80 -13.04
N ALA A 10 -4.58 -11.19 -14.05
CA ALA A 10 -5.51 -10.28 -14.70
C ALA A 10 -6.60 -9.79 -13.73
N PHE A 11 -7.13 -10.59 -12.80
CA PHE A 11 -8.13 -10.08 -11.85
C PHE A 11 -7.51 -9.14 -10.80
N ALA A 12 -6.27 -9.38 -10.38
CA ALA A 12 -5.53 -8.52 -9.46
C ALA A 12 -5.00 -7.23 -10.13
N LEU A 13 -4.86 -7.21 -11.46
CA LEU A 13 -4.24 -6.12 -12.22
C LEU A 13 -5.14 -5.51 -13.32
N SER A 14 -6.32 -6.07 -13.62
CA SER A 14 -7.18 -5.64 -14.74
C SER A 14 -8.25 -4.65 -14.29
N PRO A 15 -8.31 -3.46 -14.90
CA PRO A 15 -9.37 -2.49 -14.70
C PRO A 15 -10.69 -2.83 -15.41
N ALA A 16 -10.82 -4.02 -16.02
CA ALA A 16 -11.94 -4.35 -16.92
C ALA A 16 -13.33 -4.48 -16.26
N THR A 17 -13.47 -4.30 -14.95
CA THR A 17 -14.76 -4.36 -14.24
C THR A 17 -15.38 -2.99 -13.92
N GLN A 18 -14.81 -1.87 -14.38
CA GLN A 18 -15.34 -0.53 -14.06
C GLN A 18 -15.70 0.31 -15.29
N ARG A 19 -16.85 0.00 -15.89
CA ARG A 19 -17.66 0.99 -16.63
C ARG A 19 -18.99 1.16 -15.92
N VAL A 20 -19.09 2.15 -15.03
CA VAL A 20 -20.22 3.06 -14.75
C VAL A 20 -19.64 4.07 -13.76
N GLY A 21 -19.23 5.27 -14.17
CA GLY A 21 -20.11 6.41 -14.30
C GLY A 21 -19.54 7.55 -13.44
N ARG A 22 -18.82 8.49 -14.07
CA ARG A 22 -18.36 9.72 -13.41
C ARG A 22 -18.63 10.90 -14.35
N ARG A 23 -19.69 11.65 -14.05
CA ARG A 23 -19.95 12.97 -14.61
C ARG A 23 -19.46 14.03 -13.62
N GLU A 24 -18.70 14.94 -14.21
CA GLU A 24 -18.48 16.35 -13.89
C GLU A 24 -17.57 16.76 -12.72
N PHE A 25 -16.53 17.48 -13.14
CA PHE A 25 -15.50 18.15 -12.37
C PHE A 25 -15.79 19.67 -12.41
N ALA A 26 -15.83 20.25 -11.22
CA ALA A 26 -15.38 21.57 -10.77
C ALA A 26 -15.37 22.80 -11.73
N HIS A 27 -15.91 23.90 -11.19
CA HIS A 27 -15.41 25.25 -11.41
C HIS A 27 -15.48 26.02 -10.07
N LEU A 28 -14.33 26.52 -9.58
CA LEU A 28 -14.01 27.94 -9.38
C LEU A 28 -12.91 28.18 -8.33
N LEU A 29 -11.95 28.98 -8.76
CA LEU A 29 -10.83 29.60 -8.06
C LEU A 29 -11.29 30.77 -7.17
N CYS A 30 -10.56 31.09 -6.09
CA CYS A 30 -9.60 32.22 -6.02
C CYS A 30 -9.42 32.83 -4.59
N ARG A 31 -8.15 32.93 -4.18
CA ARG A 31 -7.41 34.03 -3.49
C ARG A 31 -8.00 34.77 -2.26
N ALA A 32 -7.22 34.75 -1.18
CA ALA A 32 -6.66 35.87 -0.39
C ALA A 32 -5.86 35.24 0.78
N GLY A 33 -4.81 35.77 1.40
CA GLY A 33 -4.11 37.06 1.41
C GLY A 33 -2.97 36.94 2.46
N VAL A 34 -1.92 37.74 2.30
CA VAL A 34 -0.69 37.75 3.10
C VAL A 34 -0.91 38.44 4.46
N ALA A 35 -0.34 37.90 5.54
CA ALA A 35 0.08 38.69 6.71
C ALA A 35 1.25 38.02 7.44
N SER A 36 2.38 38.73 7.50
CA SER A 36 3.51 38.45 8.40
C SER A 36 3.13 38.81 9.84
N ALA A 37 3.51 37.96 10.79
CA ALA A 37 3.68 38.35 12.18
C ALA A 37 4.91 37.66 12.77
N VAL A 38 5.90 38.47 13.11
CA VAL A 38 7.07 38.15 13.93
C VAL A 38 6.60 38.11 15.38
N GLY A 39 6.87 37.02 16.09
CA GLY A 39 6.54 36.92 17.51
C GLY A 39 6.99 35.62 18.17
N SER A 40 8.11 35.71 18.91
CA SER A 40 8.48 34.98 20.14
C SER A 40 8.24 33.46 20.24
N LEU A 41 9.34 32.71 20.33
CA LEU A 41 9.42 31.31 20.79
C LEU A 41 8.93 31.15 22.24
N PRO A 42 8.01 30.21 22.52
CA PRO A 42 7.88 29.54 23.80
C PRO A 42 8.57 28.15 23.78
N PRO A 43 8.80 27.54 24.95
CA PRO A 43 9.68 26.39 25.11
C PRO A 43 9.09 25.10 24.52
N ALA A 44 9.98 24.12 24.32
CA ALA A 44 9.70 22.79 23.81
C ALA A 44 8.42 22.15 24.40
N PHE A 45 7.33 22.25 23.65
CA PHE A 45 6.21 21.31 23.79
C PHE A 45 6.69 20.00 23.19
N ALA A 46 7.05 19.05 24.06
CA ALA A 46 6.92 17.65 23.70
C ALA A 46 5.43 17.45 23.36
N SER A 47 5.10 17.42 22.07
CA SER A 47 3.75 17.17 21.60
C SER A 47 3.26 15.89 22.24
N ALA A 48 2.29 16.03 23.14
CA ALA A 48 1.42 14.93 23.51
C ALA A 48 0.66 14.54 22.24
N ARG A 49 1.31 13.73 21.39
CA ARG A 49 0.67 13.03 20.26
C ARG A 49 -0.64 12.49 20.81
N THR A 50 -1.75 12.76 20.15
CA THR A 50 -3.04 12.18 20.50
C THR A 50 -2.88 10.65 20.44
N GLN A 51 -2.53 10.01 21.56
CA GLN A 51 -2.21 8.58 21.63
C GLN A 51 -3.44 7.72 21.41
N ALA A 52 -4.63 8.25 21.70
CA ALA A 52 -5.87 7.48 21.70
C ALA A 52 -6.23 6.88 20.31
N PRO A 53 -6.18 7.62 19.18
CA PRO A 53 -6.43 7.04 17.87
C PRO A 53 -5.40 5.99 17.43
N LEU A 54 -4.10 6.21 17.69
CA LEU A 54 -3.04 5.25 17.38
C LEU A 54 -3.25 3.94 18.15
N LEU A 55 -3.49 4.03 19.45
CA LEU A 55 -3.76 2.87 20.31
C LEU A 55 -5.00 2.10 19.84
N ALA A 56 -6.04 2.79 19.35
CA ALA A 56 -7.23 2.15 18.81
C ALA A 56 -6.93 1.38 17.51
N ILE A 57 -6.21 2.01 16.56
CA ILE A 57 -5.85 1.34 15.29
C ILE A 57 -4.93 0.14 15.58
N ARG A 58 -3.93 0.30 16.46
CA ARG A 58 -3.00 -0.78 16.84
C ARG A 58 -3.73 -1.92 17.55
N SER A 59 -4.58 -1.63 18.52
CA SER A 59 -5.38 -2.65 19.23
C SER A 59 -6.25 -3.46 18.26
N ALA A 60 -6.94 -2.79 17.34
CA ALA A 60 -7.72 -3.45 16.30
C ALA A 60 -6.83 -4.26 15.33
N TRP A 61 -5.64 -3.75 15.00
CA TRP A 61 -4.68 -4.50 14.21
C TRP A 61 -4.26 -5.79 14.91
N ASP A 62 -3.86 -5.71 16.18
CA ASP A 62 -3.37 -6.82 16.99
C ASP A 62 -4.46 -7.88 17.24
N SER A 63 -5.73 -7.47 17.33
CA SER A 63 -6.88 -8.38 17.42
C SER A 63 -7.23 -9.07 16.09
N GLY A 64 -6.55 -8.73 15.00
CA GLY A 64 -6.75 -9.35 13.69
C GLY A 64 -7.85 -8.73 12.83
N GLU A 65 -8.32 -7.52 13.15
CA GLU A 65 -9.39 -6.85 12.40
C GLU A 65 -9.00 -6.53 10.95
N GLY A 66 -9.96 -6.66 10.03
CA GLY A 66 -9.75 -6.29 8.63
C GLY A 66 -9.59 -4.78 8.42
N ALA A 67 -9.07 -4.39 7.26
CA ALA A 67 -9.03 -3.00 6.82
C ALA A 67 -10.42 -2.33 6.77
N CYS A 68 -11.49 -3.09 6.53
CA CYS A 68 -12.85 -2.58 6.62
C CYS A 68 -13.21 -2.07 8.03
N ALA A 69 -12.77 -2.78 9.08
CA ALA A 69 -13.01 -2.39 10.47
C ALA A 69 -12.03 -1.31 10.95
N LEU A 70 -10.81 -1.30 10.41
CA LEU A 70 -9.80 -0.27 10.71
C LEU A 70 -10.13 1.10 10.09
N ARG A 71 -10.84 1.12 8.96
CA ARG A 71 -11.19 2.35 8.23
C ARG A 71 -11.77 3.48 9.10
N PRO A 72 -12.85 3.29 9.89
CA PRO A 72 -13.40 4.38 10.71
C PRO A 72 -12.40 4.90 11.75
N LEU A 73 -11.49 4.06 12.26
CA LEU A 73 -10.44 4.47 13.20
C LEU A 73 -9.38 5.32 12.51
N VAL A 74 -8.97 4.93 11.29
CA VAL A 74 -8.06 5.71 10.44
C VAL A 74 -8.68 7.05 10.08
N GLU A 75 -9.94 7.08 9.63
CA GLU A 75 -10.64 8.32 9.27
C GLU A 75 -10.77 9.28 10.47
N ALA A 76 -11.05 8.75 11.66
CA ALA A 76 -11.07 9.54 12.89
C ALA A 76 -9.67 10.10 13.26
N ALA A 77 -8.61 9.29 13.11
CA ALA A 77 -7.24 9.73 13.36
C ALA A 77 -6.79 10.83 12.36
N ALA A 78 -7.10 10.63 11.07
CA ALA A 78 -6.73 11.50 9.96
C ALA A 78 -7.40 12.89 10.03
N ALA A 79 -8.50 13.04 10.76
CA ALA A 79 -9.16 14.33 10.96
C ALA A 79 -8.29 15.35 11.73
N SER A 80 -7.36 14.86 12.56
CA SER A 80 -6.49 15.73 13.36
C SER A 80 -5.45 16.49 12.50
N PRO A 81 -5.12 17.75 12.84
CA PRO A 81 -4.05 18.48 12.16
C PRO A 81 -2.68 17.79 12.25
N ASP A 82 -2.37 17.19 13.41
CA ASP A 82 -1.11 16.51 13.65
C ASP A 82 -0.94 15.27 12.77
N ALA A 83 -2.00 14.45 12.61
CA ALA A 83 -1.96 13.31 11.71
C ALA A 83 -1.76 13.74 10.25
N ARG A 84 -2.39 14.84 9.82
CA ARG A 84 -2.19 15.39 8.48
C ARG A 84 -0.76 15.87 8.25
N ALA A 85 -0.16 16.53 9.24
CA ALA A 85 1.24 16.94 9.19
C ALA A 85 2.18 15.74 9.13
N ALA A 86 1.91 14.69 9.92
CA ALA A 86 2.69 13.45 9.91
C ALA A 86 2.59 12.70 8.57
N ALA A 87 1.38 12.57 8.01
CA ALA A 87 1.15 11.99 6.69
C ALA A 87 1.88 12.78 5.59
N ALA A 88 1.88 14.11 5.69
CA ALA A 88 2.61 14.96 4.75
C ALA A 88 4.13 14.79 4.84
N ALA A 89 4.67 14.75 6.05
CA ALA A 89 6.09 14.47 6.28
C ALA A 89 6.50 13.09 5.76
N ALA A 90 5.67 12.06 6.02
CA ALA A 90 5.91 10.71 5.53
C ALA A 90 5.82 10.61 4.00
N SER A 91 4.98 11.41 3.35
CA SER A 91 4.84 11.44 1.88
C SER A 91 6.03 12.13 1.20
N GLY A 92 6.70 13.06 1.89
CA GLY A 92 7.80 13.85 1.34
C GLY A 92 9.16 13.15 1.32
N SER A 93 9.30 11.94 1.88
CA SER A 93 10.58 11.23 2.00
C SER A 93 10.41 9.71 2.06
N THR A 94 11.40 8.98 1.55
CA THR A 94 11.49 7.51 1.62
C THR A 94 12.26 7.00 2.84
N ALA A 95 13.01 7.86 3.54
CA ALA A 95 13.98 7.43 4.55
C ALA A 95 13.34 6.65 5.73
N GLY A 96 12.13 7.04 6.13
CA GLY A 96 11.42 6.38 7.23
C GLY A 96 10.69 5.09 6.83
N TRP A 97 10.70 4.68 5.56
CA TRP A 97 9.90 3.56 5.07
C TRP A 97 10.62 2.20 5.11
N ALA A 98 11.91 2.19 5.40
CA ALA A 98 12.75 0.99 5.30
C ALA A 98 12.30 -0.20 6.17
N GLY A 99 12.11 -1.37 5.58
CA GLY A 99 11.74 -2.61 6.26
C GLY A 99 10.60 -3.35 5.57
N LEU A 100 10.24 -4.49 6.14
CA LEU A 100 9.14 -5.33 5.67
C LEU A 100 7.81 -4.85 6.24
N TRP A 101 6.83 -4.62 5.38
CA TRP A 101 5.47 -4.23 5.74
C TRP A 101 4.48 -5.33 5.35
N VAL A 102 3.48 -5.56 6.20
CA VAL A 102 2.34 -6.43 5.92
C VAL A 102 1.10 -5.56 5.80
N ALA A 103 0.29 -5.76 4.76
CA ALA A 103 -0.90 -4.93 4.53
C ALA A 103 -2.22 -5.72 4.66
N ARG A 104 -3.24 -5.05 5.18
CA ARG A 104 -4.65 -5.42 5.09
C ARG A 104 -5.32 -4.46 4.12
N ILE A 105 -6.11 -4.99 3.19
CA ILE A 105 -6.64 -4.24 2.05
C ILE A 105 -8.15 -4.49 1.97
N GLU A 106 -8.94 -3.43 2.18
CA GLU A 106 -10.39 -3.51 2.32
C GLU A 106 -11.05 -4.13 1.08
N HIS A 107 -10.62 -3.78 -0.14
CA HIS A 107 -11.19 -4.37 -1.35
C HIS A 107 -10.83 -5.86 -1.54
N PHE A 108 -9.72 -6.35 -0.99
CA PHE A 108 -9.43 -7.79 -0.96
C PHE A 108 -10.35 -8.53 0.01
N GLU A 109 -10.71 -7.90 1.13
CA GLU A 109 -11.69 -8.44 2.08
C GLU A 109 -13.07 -8.54 1.44
N LYS A 110 -13.48 -7.52 0.68
CA LYS A 110 -14.75 -7.51 -0.04
C LYS A 110 -14.89 -8.63 -1.05
N VAL A 111 -13.80 -9.19 -1.60
CA VAL A 111 -13.84 -10.31 -2.56
C VAL A 111 -13.56 -11.68 -1.92
N ARG A 112 -13.35 -11.75 -0.59
CA ARG A 112 -13.08 -13.01 0.14
C ARG A 112 -14.22 -14.03 0.04
N PHE A 113 -15.44 -13.59 -0.23
CA PHE A 113 -16.61 -14.48 -0.37
C PHE A 113 -16.45 -15.54 -1.47
N ALA A 114 -15.51 -15.34 -2.41
CA ALA A 114 -15.17 -16.32 -3.44
C ALA A 114 -14.15 -17.39 -2.97
N GLY A 115 -13.78 -17.43 -1.68
CA GLY A 115 -12.75 -18.33 -1.15
C GLY A 115 -11.32 -17.85 -1.42
N LEU A 116 -11.16 -16.62 -1.93
CA LEU A 116 -9.89 -15.98 -2.19
C LEU A 116 -9.24 -15.50 -0.88
N ARG A 117 -8.02 -15.96 -0.61
CA ARG A 117 -7.14 -15.44 0.44
C ARG A 117 -5.96 -14.74 -0.19
N VAL A 118 -5.62 -13.57 0.35
CA VAL A 118 -4.53 -12.73 -0.14
C VAL A 118 -3.74 -12.22 1.06
N ARG A 119 -2.41 -12.27 0.98
CA ARG A 119 -1.51 -11.73 2.01
C ARG A 119 -0.38 -10.90 1.37
N PRO A 120 -0.56 -9.59 1.25
CA PRO A 120 0.44 -8.68 0.70
C PRO A 120 1.56 -8.37 1.69
N HIS A 121 2.78 -8.35 1.18
CA HIS A 121 3.99 -7.90 1.85
C HIS A 121 4.72 -6.89 0.95
N TYR A 122 5.36 -5.90 1.56
CA TYR A 122 6.16 -4.90 0.86
C TYR A 122 7.48 -4.72 1.59
N ASP A 123 8.58 -5.09 0.96
CA ASP A 123 9.91 -4.78 1.45
C ASP A 123 10.35 -3.45 0.84
N LEU A 124 10.65 -2.47 1.69
CA LEU A 124 11.08 -1.14 1.27
C LEU A 124 12.49 -0.85 1.77
N THR A 125 13.27 -0.16 0.95
CA THR A 125 14.58 0.36 1.33
C THR A 125 14.51 1.87 1.57
N ALA A 126 15.48 2.42 2.31
CA ALA A 126 15.50 3.85 2.65
C ALA A 126 15.64 4.76 1.41
N ASP A 127 16.25 4.27 0.34
CA ASP A 127 16.39 4.93 -0.96
C ASP A 127 15.15 4.75 -1.87
N GLY A 128 14.10 4.09 -1.37
CA GLY A 128 12.82 3.98 -2.05
C GLY A 128 12.71 2.82 -3.04
N ASN A 129 13.59 1.83 -3.03
CA ASN A 129 13.30 0.59 -3.74
C ASN A 129 12.19 -0.17 -2.99
N ILE A 130 11.30 -0.80 -3.73
CA ILE A 130 10.20 -1.59 -3.18
C ILE A 130 10.12 -2.94 -3.88
N VAL A 131 9.93 -3.99 -3.09
CA VAL A 131 9.58 -5.32 -3.57
C VAL A 131 8.24 -5.72 -2.94
N SER A 132 7.24 -5.95 -3.77
CA SER A 132 5.93 -6.47 -3.35
C SER A 132 5.89 -7.98 -3.50
N HIS A 133 5.42 -8.67 -2.47
CA HIS A 133 5.13 -10.10 -2.50
C HIS A 133 3.72 -10.35 -2.00
N VAL A 134 2.87 -10.90 -2.87
CA VAL A 134 1.49 -11.21 -2.56
C VAL A 134 1.30 -12.72 -2.67
N HIS A 135 1.08 -13.40 -1.53
CA HIS A 135 0.61 -14.78 -1.59
C HIS A 135 -0.89 -14.79 -1.87
N VAL A 136 -1.30 -15.60 -2.84
CA VAL A 136 -2.70 -15.77 -3.24
C VAL A 136 -3.07 -17.24 -3.10
N ALA A 137 -4.21 -17.52 -2.48
CA ALA A 137 -4.78 -18.85 -2.36
C ALA A 137 -6.27 -18.82 -2.73
N LEU A 138 -6.66 -19.62 -3.72
CA LEU A 138 -8.03 -19.80 -4.19
C LEU A 138 -8.27 -21.29 -4.45
N GLY A 139 -8.92 -21.98 -3.50
CA GLY A 139 -9.11 -23.43 -3.55
C GLY A 139 -7.76 -24.18 -3.69
N PRO A 140 -7.57 -25.03 -4.71
CA PRO A 140 -6.32 -25.75 -4.92
C PRO A 140 -5.21 -24.88 -5.55
N VAL A 141 -5.53 -23.69 -6.05
CA VAL A 141 -4.56 -22.81 -6.71
C VAL A 141 -3.93 -21.90 -5.66
N LYS A 142 -2.62 -22.00 -5.49
CA LYS A 142 -1.83 -21.21 -4.54
C LYS A 142 -0.51 -20.79 -5.16
N GLY A 143 -0.03 -19.60 -4.82
CA GLY A 143 1.27 -19.14 -5.29
C GLY A 143 1.59 -17.71 -4.89
N TRP A 144 2.80 -17.29 -5.28
CA TRP A 144 3.31 -15.96 -5.04
C TRP A 144 3.23 -15.13 -6.32
N LEU A 145 2.69 -13.92 -6.20
CA LEU A 145 2.81 -12.86 -7.20
C LEU A 145 3.78 -11.83 -6.65
N SER A 146 4.83 -11.51 -7.40
CA SER A 146 5.87 -10.59 -6.95
C SER A 146 6.12 -9.51 -7.98
N ALA A 147 6.48 -8.33 -7.49
CA ALA A 147 6.85 -7.20 -8.31
C ALA A 147 7.95 -6.38 -7.63
N SER A 148 8.85 -5.78 -8.39
CA SER A 148 9.80 -4.79 -7.86
C SER A 148 9.68 -3.47 -8.60
N GLY A 149 10.14 -2.42 -7.93
CA GLY A 149 9.99 -1.07 -8.43
C GLY A 149 10.47 -0.03 -7.45
N ARG A 150 9.89 1.17 -7.55
CA ARG A 150 10.29 2.35 -6.78
C ARG A 150 9.10 3.04 -6.13
N MET A 151 9.31 3.45 -4.89
CA MET A 151 8.49 4.41 -4.17
C MET A 151 9.09 5.81 -4.36
N ALA A 152 8.26 6.76 -4.74
CA ALA A 152 8.64 8.15 -4.90
C ALA A 152 7.66 9.07 -4.17
N PRO A 153 8.14 10.16 -3.54
CA PRO A 153 7.29 11.28 -3.16
C PRO A 153 6.53 11.80 -4.39
N ALA A 154 5.21 12.01 -4.27
CA ALA A 154 4.38 12.46 -5.38
C ALA A 154 3.74 13.82 -5.12
N SER A 155 3.12 13.98 -3.96
CA SER A 155 2.51 15.23 -3.51
C SER A 155 2.74 15.43 -2.01
N SER A 156 2.21 16.53 -1.46
CA SER A 156 2.28 16.80 -0.02
C SER A 156 1.54 15.78 0.85
N SER A 157 0.78 14.83 0.29
CA SER A 157 0.06 13.81 1.07
C SER A 157 -0.15 12.51 0.29
N SER A 158 0.70 12.23 -0.69
CA SER A 158 0.62 11.00 -1.45
C SER A 158 1.99 10.51 -1.88
N VAL A 159 2.06 9.20 -2.07
CA VAL A 159 3.26 8.49 -2.53
C VAL A 159 2.95 7.76 -3.83
N LYS A 160 3.91 7.78 -4.76
CA LYS A 160 3.80 7.04 -6.02
C LYS A 160 4.58 5.73 -5.91
N LEU A 161 3.93 4.60 -6.22
CA LEU A 161 4.57 3.30 -6.35
C LEU A 161 4.62 2.90 -7.82
N VAL A 162 5.81 2.74 -8.38
CA VAL A 162 6.00 2.36 -9.80
C VAL A 162 6.68 1.01 -9.85
N PHE A 163 5.99 -0.02 -10.35
CA PHE A 163 6.55 -1.36 -10.54
C PHE A 163 6.94 -1.58 -12.01
N ASP A 164 8.13 -2.11 -12.24
CA ASP A 164 8.70 -2.32 -13.58
C ASP A 164 9.21 -3.74 -13.84
N ASP A 165 9.32 -4.58 -12.81
CA ASP A 165 9.61 -6.01 -12.93
C ASP A 165 8.55 -6.85 -12.18
N PHE A 166 8.21 -8.02 -12.72
CA PHE A 166 7.14 -8.90 -12.24
C PHE A 166 7.50 -10.37 -12.42
N TRP A 167 7.23 -11.20 -11.41
CA TRP A 167 7.47 -12.64 -11.49
C TRP A 167 6.50 -13.43 -10.60
N VAL A 168 6.36 -14.73 -10.88
CA VAL A 168 5.50 -15.64 -10.12
C VAL A 168 6.30 -16.75 -9.46
N GLY A 169 5.85 -17.19 -8.29
CA GLY A 169 6.36 -18.37 -7.58
C GLY A 169 5.24 -19.39 -7.30
N GLY A 170 5.60 -20.65 -7.13
CA GLY A 170 4.68 -21.69 -6.67
C GLY A 170 4.28 -21.52 -5.19
N ASP A 171 3.55 -22.48 -4.63
CA ASP A 171 3.18 -22.47 -3.20
C ASP A 171 4.34 -22.90 -2.29
N SER A 172 5.32 -22.00 -2.14
CA SER A 172 6.45 -22.17 -1.22
C SER A 172 6.24 -21.39 0.10
N PRO A 173 6.94 -21.75 1.19
CA PRO A 173 6.86 -21.01 2.46
C PRO A 173 7.22 -19.51 2.32
N SER A 174 8.11 -19.17 1.40
CA SER A 174 8.57 -17.82 1.08
C SER A 174 8.54 -17.59 -0.44
N PRO A 175 8.41 -16.33 -0.90
CA PRO A 175 8.51 -16.01 -2.32
C PRO A 175 9.92 -16.31 -2.82
N ARG A 176 10.04 -16.65 -4.11
CA ARG A 176 11.35 -16.76 -4.75
C ARG A 176 11.91 -15.38 -5.11
N ALA A 177 13.24 -15.31 -5.23
CA ALA A 177 13.92 -14.13 -5.76
C ALA A 177 13.53 -13.83 -7.22
N ALA A 178 13.70 -12.56 -7.61
CA ALA A 178 13.55 -12.13 -9.00
C ALA A 178 14.49 -12.95 -9.89
N PRO A 179 14.01 -13.51 -11.02
CA PRO A 179 14.87 -14.24 -11.93
C PRO A 179 15.88 -13.29 -12.59
N GLN A 180 17.16 -13.68 -12.61
CA GLN A 180 18.18 -12.94 -13.38
C GLN A 180 17.92 -13.12 -14.88
N GLU A 181 18.30 -12.15 -15.71
CA GLU A 181 18.03 -12.19 -17.17
C GLU A 181 18.49 -13.50 -17.82
N ASP A 182 19.68 -13.98 -17.45
CA ASP A 182 20.29 -15.21 -17.99
C ASP A 182 19.61 -16.50 -17.51
N SER A 183 18.75 -16.43 -16.48
CA SER A 183 18.04 -17.57 -15.90
C SER A 183 16.51 -17.44 -16.01
N ALA A 184 16.02 -16.42 -16.70
CA ALA A 184 14.59 -16.16 -16.84
C ALA A 184 13.95 -17.21 -17.75
N SER A 185 12.93 -17.90 -17.21
CA SER A 185 12.13 -18.83 -18.01
C SER A 185 11.23 -18.07 -18.98
N LEU A 186 10.70 -18.75 -20.01
CA LEU A 186 9.69 -18.17 -20.91
C LEU A 186 8.44 -17.67 -20.15
N VAL A 187 8.09 -18.32 -19.04
CA VAL A 187 6.99 -17.91 -18.16
C VAL A 187 7.31 -16.60 -17.46
N ASP A 188 8.57 -16.39 -17.06
CA ASP A 188 9.01 -15.14 -16.45
C ASP A 188 8.98 -14.00 -17.46
N ALA A 189 9.50 -14.22 -18.66
CA ALA A 189 9.46 -13.23 -19.73
C ALA A 189 8.01 -12.82 -20.06
N ALA A 190 7.10 -13.78 -20.16
CA ALA A 190 5.68 -13.51 -20.39
C ALA A 190 5.03 -12.76 -19.21
N THR A 191 5.32 -13.16 -17.97
CA THR A 191 4.81 -12.50 -16.76
C THR A 191 5.27 -11.05 -16.68
N ARG A 192 6.55 -10.80 -16.96
CA ARG A 192 7.13 -9.45 -17.03
C ARG A 192 6.42 -8.60 -18.07
N ALA A 193 6.25 -9.11 -19.29
CA ALA A 193 5.59 -8.39 -20.37
C ALA A 193 4.13 -8.04 -20.01
N ILE A 194 3.37 -9.01 -19.48
CA ILE A 194 1.99 -8.81 -19.07
C ILE A 194 1.90 -7.84 -17.89
N GLY A 195 2.76 -8.00 -16.88
CA GLY A 195 2.79 -7.14 -15.70
C GLY A 195 3.05 -5.68 -16.08
N ARG A 196 4.09 -5.42 -16.88
CA ARG A 196 4.41 -4.07 -17.36
C ARG A 196 3.31 -3.45 -18.23
N ALA A 197 2.65 -4.27 -19.06
CA ALA A 197 1.55 -3.80 -19.91
C ALA A 197 0.25 -3.53 -19.11
N SER A 198 0.05 -4.25 -18.00
CA SER A 198 -1.15 -4.15 -17.16
C SER A 198 -1.02 -3.07 -16.08
N PHE A 199 0.22 -2.72 -15.70
CA PHE A 199 0.48 -1.69 -14.71
C PHE A 199 0.30 -0.30 -15.34
N PHE A 200 -0.81 0.35 -15.00
CA PHE A 200 -1.10 1.72 -15.44
C PHE A 200 -0.66 2.74 -14.39
N GLU A 201 0.16 3.72 -14.80
CA GLU A 201 0.68 4.76 -13.89
C GLU A 201 -0.41 5.54 -13.14
N GLY A 202 -1.63 5.62 -13.66
CA GLY A 202 -2.74 6.29 -12.97
C GLY A 202 -3.24 5.59 -11.70
N LEU A 203 -2.82 4.34 -11.45
CA LEU A 203 -3.12 3.60 -10.20
C LEU A 203 -1.95 3.62 -9.22
N ALA A 204 -0.85 4.27 -9.58
CA ALA A 204 0.38 4.31 -8.80
C ALA A 204 0.35 5.33 -7.66
N ASP A 205 -0.62 6.26 -7.63
CA ASP A 205 -0.69 7.32 -6.64
C ASP A 205 -1.57 6.92 -5.45
N PHE A 206 -0.95 6.85 -4.27
CA PHE A 206 -1.58 6.42 -3.02
C PHE A 206 -1.56 7.57 -2.01
N PRO A 207 -2.70 8.25 -1.82
CA PRO A 207 -2.88 9.18 -0.71
C PRO A 207 -2.56 8.50 0.62
N VAL A 208 -1.76 9.17 1.45
CA VAL A 208 -1.43 8.74 2.81
C VAL A 208 -2.45 9.37 3.75
N ASP A 209 -3.39 8.57 4.23
CA ASP A 209 -4.44 9.02 5.14
C ASP A 209 -3.89 9.13 6.59
N TYR A 210 -2.94 8.26 6.95
CA TYR A 210 -2.32 8.23 8.27
C TYR A 210 -0.89 7.68 8.18
N ALA A 211 0.04 8.25 8.95
CA ALA A 211 1.39 7.71 9.06
C ALA A 211 1.98 7.92 10.46
N ASP A 212 2.36 6.83 11.11
CA ASP A 212 3.31 6.79 12.21
C ASP A 212 4.45 5.85 11.83
N LEU A 213 5.53 6.43 11.28
CA LEU A 213 6.68 5.65 10.81
C LEU A 213 7.54 5.13 11.95
N GLU A 214 7.46 5.74 13.14
CA GLU A 214 8.20 5.34 14.33
C GLU A 214 7.62 4.05 14.91
N ASP A 215 6.30 4.02 15.09
CA ASP A 215 5.58 2.81 15.53
C ASP A 215 5.31 1.83 14.37
N GLY A 216 5.62 2.22 13.14
CA GLY A 216 5.53 1.36 11.97
C GLY A 216 4.09 1.04 11.59
N LEU A 217 3.20 2.02 11.60
CA LEU A 217 1.80 1.88 11.22
C LEU A 217 1.39 2.98 10.25
N VAL A 218 0.86 2.59 9.09
CA VAL A 218 0.47 3.53 8.04
C VAL A 218 -0.88 3.13 7.44
N ALA A 219 -1.60 4.11 6.92
CA ALA A 219 -2.81 3.86 6.16
C ALA A 219 -2.84 4.70 4.88
N PHE A 220 -3.29 4.06 3.81
CA PHE A 220 -3.41 4.65 2.49
C PHE A 220 -4.84 4.52 1.97
N ARG A 221 -5.15 5.36 1.00
CA ARG A 221 -6.38 5.25 0.23
C ARG A 221 -6.09 4.74 -1.17
N PHE A 222 -6.78 3.69 -1.58
CA PHE A 222 -6.90 3.35 -2.98
C PHE A 222 -8.12 4.05 -3.59
N THR A 223 -7.89 5.25 -4.13
CA THR A 223 -8.92 6.15 -4.66
C THR A 223 -9.90 5.50 -5.66
N PRO A 224 -9.46 4.66 -6.62
CA PRO A 224 -10.36 4.06 -7.61
C PRO A 224 -11.51 3.23 -7.03
N LEU A 225 -11.29 2.61 -5.86
CA LEU A 225 -12.31 1.81 -5.15
C LEU A 225 -12.75 2.45 -3.83
N ASN A 226 -12.26 3.65 -3.52
CA ASN A 226 -12.41 4.28 -2.20
C ASN A 226 -12.14 3.27 -1.06
N SER A 227 -11.04 2.52 -1.19
CA SER A 227 -10.69 1.41 -0.30
C SER A 227 -9.57 1.83 0.64
N CYS A 228 -9.72 1.48 1.91
CA CYS A 228 -8.66 1.62 2.92
C CYS A 228 -7.61 0.52 2.76
N ILE A 229 -6.35 0.88 2.92
CA ILE A 229 -5.20 -0.02 3.04
C ILE A 229 -4.51 0.34 4.34
N VAL A 230 -4.34 -0.61 5.25
CA VAL A 230 -3.56 -0.41 6.48
C VAL A 230 -2.37 -1.34 6.44
N ALA A 231 -1.18 -0.83 6.74
CA ALA A 231 0.04 -1.61 6.75
C ALA A 231 0.83 -1.42 8.05
N GLU A 232 1.43 -2.51 8.51
CA GLU A 232 2.29 -2.55 9.68
C GLU A 232 3.69 -3.04 9.32
N ARG A 233 4.70 -2.31 9.81
CA ARG A 233 6.10 -2.71 9.72
C ARG A 233 6.37 -3.88 10.66
N GLN A 234 6.91 -4.94 10.10
CA GLN A 234 7.28 -6.13 10.83
C GLN A 234 8.63 -5.95 11.54
N PRO A 235 8.89 -6.69 12.63
CA PRO A 235 10.18 -6.70 13.30
C PRO A 235 11.33 -7.01 12.34
N ALA A 236 12.51 -6.45 12.59
CA ALA A 236 13.71 -6.70 11.79
C ALA A 236 14.00 -8.22 11.70
N GLY A 237 14.35 -8.70 10.50
CA GLY A 237 14.58 -10.12 10.23
C GLY A 237 13.31 -10.93 9.92
N SER A 238 12.13 -10.31 9.97
CA SER A 238 10.90 -10.95 9.49
C SER A 238 10.97 -11.24 7.99
N THR A 239 10.30 -12.31 7.56
CA THR A 239 10.22 -12.71 6.15
C THR A 239 8.76 -12.78 5.69
N PRO A 240 8.47 -12.55 4.38
CA PRO A 240 7.12 -12.74 3.85
C PRO A 240 6.58 -14.15 4.13
N GLN A 241 5.32 -14.23 4.54
CA GLN A 241 4.67 -15.49 4.91
C GLN A 241 3.48 -15.79 3.99
N ARG A 242 3.28 -17.06 3.63
CA ARG A 242 2.10 -17.48 2.87
C ARG A 242 0.79 -17.30 3.66
N CYS A 243 -0.35 -17.32 2.96
CA CYS A 243 -1.65 -17.51 3.59
C CYS A 243 -1.70 -18.87 4.31
N VAL A 244 -2.33 -18.89 5.49
CA VAL A 244 -2.73 -20.13 6.17
C VAL A 244 -4.07 -20.61 5.60
#